data_AF-A0A9P7KDB3-F1
#
_entry.id   AF-A0A9P7KDB3-F1
#
_cell.length_a   1.000
_cell.length_b   1.000
_cell.length_c   1.000
_cell.angle_alpha   90.00
_cell.angle_beta   90.00
_cell.angle_gamma   90.00
#
_symmetry.space_group_name_H-M   'P 1'
#
loop_
_entity.id
_entity.type
_entity.pdbx_description
1 polymer ?
#
loop_
_entity_poly.entity_id
_entity_poly.type
_entity_poly.pdbx_seq_one_letter_code
_entity_poly.pdbx_strand_id
1 'polypeptide(L)'
;MVSDAGVFKQAYATEMDLETFATMWDLSAPGGSAEKCFLRLNEEEFHCEERPQPDVLEMMPDFRRLPEDDWPKGAMNGIAFTTLTIDTPVYLKYLMARFLAGKGSVVREYVQRIDQLVEGAFNDAPDAVIVCTGLGARSLGGVEDESVYPIRGQTVLLRAPWVRSGRTMSSCNKTWTYIMLRQSGDVCSFQADLLTLQADDVVQVIVGGSIAPNDWYVKEHDICKETFGAHEKSKVSKTTTRDNPRYPGT
;
A
#
# COMPACT_ATOMS: atom_id res chain seq x y z
N MET A 1 -16.39 -7.71 -29.14
CA MET A 1 -16.14 -9.00 -28.45
C MET A 1 -15.11 -8.73 -27.36
N VAL A 2 -15.58 -8.42 -26.15
CA VAL A 2 -14.70 -8.32 -24.97
C VAL A 2 -14.25 -9.75 -24.69
N SER A 3 -12.95 -10.01 -24.80
CA SER A 3 -12.40 -11.38 -24.76
C SER A 3 -12.72 -12.06 -23.43
N ASP A 4 -13.23 -13.30 -23.48
CA ASP A 4 -13.51 -14.18 -22.33
C ASP A 4 -12.37 -14.18 -21.29
N ALA A 5 -11.12 -14.12 -21.72
CA ALA A 5 -9.95 -14.07 -20.83
C ALA A 5 -9.96 -12.89 -19.83
N GLY A 6 -10.56 -11.76 -20.20
CA GLY A 6 -10.69 -10.59 -19.31
C GLY A 6 -11.71 -10.82 -18.20
N VAL A 7 -12.83 -11.46 -18.54
CA VAL A 7 -13.90 -11.82 -17.59
C VAL A 7 -13.42 -12.92 -16.64
N PHE A 8 -12.73 -13.94 -17.15
CA PHE A 8 -12.12 -15.00 -16.32
C PHE A 8 -11.05 -14.45 -15.37
N LYS A 9 -10.17 -13.56 -15.84
CA LYS A 9 -9.13 -12.95 -15.00
C LYS A 9 -9.71 -12.03 -13.92
N GLN A 10 -10.80 -11.32 -14.23
CA GLN A 10 -11.49 -10.46 -13.28
C GLN A 10 -12.24 -11.29 -12.22
N ALA A 11 -12.95 -12.35 -12.61
CA ALA A 11 -13.62 -13.25 -11.67
C ALA A 11 -12.65 -13.98 -10.73
N TYR A 12 -11.53 -14.48 -11.26
CA TYR A 12 -10.49 -15.15 -10.46
C TYR A 12 -9.77 -14.19 -9.51
N ALA A 13 -9.48 -12.97 -9.95
CA ALA A 13 -8.96 -11.93 -9.06
C ALA A 13 -9.93 -11.66 -7.91
N THR A 14 -11.24 -11.54 -8.20
CA THR A 14 -12.26 -11.34 -7.17
C THR A 14 -12.35 -12.50 -6.16
N GLU A 15 -12.23 -13.77 -6.58
CA GLU A 15 -12.24 -14.89 -5.63
C GLU A 15 -11.04 -14.85 -4.66
N MET A 16 -9.83 -14.63 -5.19
CA MET A 16 -8.63 -14.50 -4.35
C MET A 16 -8.68 -13.27 -3.44
N ASP A 17 -9.23 -12.15 -3.92
CA ASP A 17 -9.41 -10.94 -3.11
C ASP A 17 -10.31 -11.22 -1.90
N LEU A 18 -11.34 -12.03 -2.09
CA LEU A 18 -12.28 -12.40 -1.04
C LEU A 18 -11.71 -13.41 -0.05
N GLU A 19 -10.99 -14.42 -0.54
CA GLU A 19 -10.28 -15.34 0.34
C GLU A 19 -9.22 -14.61 1.16
N THR A 20 -8.50 -13.67 0.54
CA THR A 20 -7.52 -12.81 1.21
C THR A 20 -8.19 -11.94 2.26
N PHE A 21 -9.31 -11.28 1.91
CA PHE A 21 -10.06 -10.48 2.85
C PHE A 21 -10.56 -11.31 4.03
N ALA A 22 -11.18 -12.46 3.79
CA ALA A 22 -11.66 -13.36 4.84
C ALA A 22 -10.53 -13.80 5.78
N THR A 23 -9.38 -14.19 5.21
CA THR A 23 -8.20 -14.59 5.99
C THR A 23 -7.68 -13.44 6.86
N MET A 24 -7.54 -12.24 6.29
CA MET A 24 -7.09 -11.06 7.05
C MET A 24 -8.12 -10.60 8.08
N TRP A 25 -9.40 -10.73 7.74
CA TRP A 25 -10.50 -10.44 8.65
C TRP A 25 -10.40 -11.35 9.87
N ASP A 26 -10.24 -12.66 9.70
CA ASP A 26 -10.06 -13.59 10.81
C ASP A 26 -8.80 -13.30 11.63
N LEU A 27 -7.68 -12.98 10.98
CA LEU A 27 -6.44 -12.58 11.67
C LEU A 27 -6.60 -11.30 12.50
N SER A 28 -7.48 -10.39 12.09
CA SER A 28 -7.79 -9.15 12.82
C SER A 28 -8.78 -9.33 13.97
N ALA A 29 -9.25 -10.55 14.25
CA ALA A 29 -10.19 -10.80 15.34
C ALA A 29 -9.59 -10.43 16.72
N PRO A 30 -10.38 -9.82 17.62
CA PRO A 30 -9.92 -9.47 18.96
C PRO A 30 -9.40 -10.68 19.74
N GLY A 31 -8.29 -10.52 20.46
CA GLY A 31 -7.61 -11.60 21.20
C GLY A 31 -6.77 -12.52 20.32
N GLY A 32 -6.73 -12.32 19.00
CA GLY A 32 -5.92 -13.09 18.07
C GLY A 32 -4.43 -12.73 18.13
N SER A 33 -3.56 -13.66 17.71
CA SER A 33 -2.10 -13.44 17.69
C SER A 33 -1.65 -12.31 16.77
N ALA A 34 -2.48 -11.96 15.78
CA ALA A 34 -2.21 -10.91 14.81
C ALA A 34 -3.04 -9.64 15.04
N GLU A 35 -3.86 -9.57 16.09
CA GLU A 35 -4.81 -8.46 16.35
C GLU A 35 -4.13 -7.08 16.23
N LYS A 36 -2.90 -6.96 16.75
CA LYS A 36 -2.13 -5.71 16.75
C LYS A 36 -1.51 -5.32 15.40
N CYS A 37 -1.70 -6.13 14.36
CA CYS A 37 -1.26 -5.83 13.01
C CYS A 37 -2.35 -5.11 12.21
N PHE A 38 -3.60 -5.15 12.67
CA PHE A 38 -4.77 -4.77 11.89
C PHE A 38 -5.64 -3.78 12.65
N LEU A 39 -6.15 -2.78 11.94
CA LEU A 39 -7.23 -1.94 12.45
C LEU A 39 -8.48 -2.24 11.63
N ARG A 40 -9.55 -2.71 12.26
CA ARG A 40 -10.89 -2.72 11.63
C ARG A 40 -11.50 -1.33 11.76
N LEU A 41 -11.99 -0.76 10.66
CA LEU A 41 -12.58 0.58 10.63
C LEU A 41 -13.65 0.71 9.55
N ASN A 42 -14.45 1.77 9.65
CA ASN A 42 -15.35 2.17 8.59
C ASN A 42 -14.57 2.98 7.53
N GLU A 43 -14.70 2.59 6.26
CA GLU A 43 -14.16 3.28 5.09
C GLU A 43 -15.30 3.94 4.33
N GLU A 44 -15.10 5.17 3.87
CA GLU A 44 -15.98 5.86 2.93
C GLU A 44 -15.26 6.05 1.60
N GLU A 45 -15.80 5.51 0.51
CA GLU A 45 -15.28 5.72 -0.83
C GLU A 45 -16.18 6.63 -1.64
N PHE A 46 -15.57 7.62 -2.28
CA PHE A 46 -16.24 8.57 -3.16
C PHE A 46 -15.63 8.52 -4.55
N HIS A 47 -16.46 8.49 -5.58
CA HIS A 47 -15.96 8.49 -6.95
C HIS A 47 -16.60 9.60 -7.77
N CYS A 48 -15.78 10.18 -8.63
CA CYS A 48 -16.17 11.19 -9.59
C CYS A 48 -16.75 10.62 -10.90
N GLU A 49 -16.88 9.30 -10.99
CA GLU A 49 -17.42 8.57 -12.14
C GLU A 49 -18.44 7.55 -11.62
N GLU A 50 -19.48 7.27 -12.41
CA GLU A 50 -20.49 6.26 -12.06
C GLU A 50 -19.85 4.86 -11.94
N ARG A 51 -20.15 4.15 -10.84
CA ARG A 51 -19.62 2.82 -10.60
C ARG A 51 -20.49 1.74 -11.28
N PRO A 52 -19.88 0.68 -11.84
CA PRO A 52 -20.61 -0.46 -12.37
C PRO A 52 -21.54 -1.08 -11.31
N GLN A 53 -22.70 -1.57 -11.75
CA GLN A 53 -23.69 -2.23 -10.90
C GLN A 53 -23.83 -3.71 -11.28
N PRO A 54 -23.91 -4.64 -10.30
CA PRO A 54 -23.75 -4.42 -8.87
C PRO A 54 -22.31 -4.05 -8.49
N ASP A 55 -22.14 -3.30 -7.40
CA ASP A 55 -20.81 -2.94 -6.91
C ASP A 55 -20.18 -4.14 -6.22
N VAL A 56 -18.93 -4.48 -6.58
CA VAL A 56 -18.19 -5.59 -5.94
C VAL A 56 -18.02 -5.39 -4.43
N LEU A 57 -18.08 -4.16 -3.95
CA LEU A 57 -17.95 -3.84 -2.53
C LEU A 57 -19.25 -4.08 -1.74
N GLU A 58 -20.37 -4.42 -2.38
CA GLU A 58 -21.63 -4.77 -1.70
C GLU A 58 -21.50 -5.96 -0.73
N MET A 59 -20.45 -6.77 -0.90
CA MET A 59 -20.16 -7.90 -0.01
C MET A 59 -19.37 -7.53 1.25
N MET A 60 -18.90 -6.30 1.35
CA MET A 60 -18.17 -5.84 2.53
C MET A 60 -19.13 -5.71 3.73
N PRO A 61 -18.68 -5.97 4.96
CA PRO A 61 -19.50 -5.78 6.16
C PRO A 61 -20.05 -4.35 6.25
N ASP A 62 -21.30 -4.20 6.72
CA ASP A 62 -21.98 -2.91 6.91
C ASP A 62 -22.05 -2.02 5.65
N PHE A 63 -21.98 -2.61 4.46
CA PHE A 63 -22.07 -1.85 3.21
C PHE A 63 -23.36 -1.05 3.12
N ARG A 64 -23.22 0.22 2.76
CA ARG A 64 -24.34 1.12 2.46
C ARG A 64 -23.93 2.19 1.46
N ARG A 65 -24.89 2.67 0.67
CA ARG A 65 -24.73 3.86 -0.16
C ARG A 65 -24.95 5.10 0.71
N LEU A 66 -24.11 6.12 0.53
CA LEU A 66 -24.21 7.39 1.24
C LEU A 66 -25.19 8.32 0.51
N PRO A 67 -26.01 9.12 1.22
CA PRO A 67 -26.87 10.11 0.60
C PRO A 67 -26.03 11.21 -0.08
N GLU A 68 -26.57 11.81 -1.13
CA GLU A 68 -25.87 12.84 -1.93
C GLU A 68 -25.43 14.05 -1.09
N ASP A 69 -26.18 14.37 -0.03
CA ASP A 69 -25.86 15.48 0.88
C ASP A 69 -24.55 15.28 1.66
N ASP A 70 -24.09 14.04 1.81
CA ASP A 70 -22.83 13.70 2.49
C ASP A 70 -21.62 13.68 1.53
N TRP A 71 -21.84 13.88 0.22
CA TRP A 71 -20.80 13.73 -0.79
C TRP A 71 -19.87 14.96 -0.83
N PRO A 72 -18.54 14.75 -0.90
CA PRO A 72 -17.61 15.84 -1.15
C PRO A 72 -17.85 16.41 -2.56
N LYS A 73 -17.53 17.69 -2.73
CA LYS A 73 -17.69 18.37 -4.02
C LYS A 73 -16.96 17.61 -5.14
N GLY A 74 -17.71 17.25 -6.18
CA GLY A 74 -17.18 16.55 -7.36
C GLY A 74 -17.33 15.02 -7.31
N ALA A 75 -17.84 14.46 -6.21
CA ALA A 75 -18.26 13.07 -6.19
C ALA A 75 -19.63 12.90 -6.87
N MET A 76 -19.77 11.80 -7.61
CA MET A 76 -21.00 11.33 -8.26
C MET A 76 -21.58 10.09 -7.58
N ASN A 77 -20.85 9.50 -6.64
CA ASN A 77 -21.31 8.43 -5.77
C ASN A 77 -20.48 8.39 -4.49
N GLY A 78 -21.11 7.89 -3.43
CA GLY A 78 -20.49 7.63 -2.15
C GLY A 78 -20.99 6.30 -1.58
N ILE A 79 -20.07 5.50 -1.06
CA ILE A 79 -20.35 4.25 -0.35
C ILE A 79 -19.61 4.24 0.98
N ALA A 80 -20.13 3.50 1.94
CA ALA A 80 -19.46 3.24 3.20
C ALA A 80 -19.58 1.76 3.55
N PHE A 81 -18.52 1.20 4.13
CA PHE A 81 -18.47 -0.19 4.58
C PHE A 81 -17.40 -0.34 5.66
N THR A 82 -17.44 -1.44 6.40
CA THR A 82 -16.41 -1.79 7.37
C THR A 82 -15.34 -2.66 6.70
N THR A 83 -14.08 -2.29 6.85
CA THR A 83 -12.92 -3.01 6.31
C THR A 83 -11.80 -3.06 7.35
N LEU A 84 -10.60 -3.46 6.93
CA LEU A 84 -9.40 -3.45 7.75
C LEU A 84 -8.24 -2.73 7.06
N THR A 85 -7.32 -2.20 7.85
CA THR A 85 -6.04 -1.69 7.37
C THR A 85 -4.85 -2.44 7.97
N ILE A 86 -3.86 -2.53 7.08
CA ILE A 86 -2.46 -2.92 7.20
C ILE A 86 -1.54 -2.04 8.06
N ASP A 87 -1.18 -2.38 9.29
CA ASP A 87 0.07 -1.84 9.81
C ASP A 87 1.29 -2.65 9.33
N THR A 88 1.76 -2.30 8.13
CA THR A 88 2.74 -3.10 7.37
C THR A 88 4.03 -3.42 8.15
N PRO A 89 4.71 -2.48 8.82
CA PRO A 89 5.95 -2.79 9.55
C PRO A 89 5.73 -3.80 10.68
N VAL A 90 4.59 -3.74 11.38
CA VAL A 90 4.24 -4.70 12.44
C VAL A 90 3.84 -6.05 11.84
N TYR A 91 3.02 -6.03 10.78
CA TYR A 91 2.58 -7.26 10.12
C TYR A 91 3.72 -8.06 9.49
N LEU A 92 4.70 -7.40 8.85
CA LEU A 92 5.88 -8.07 8.31
C LEU A 92 6.74 -8.71 9.40
N LYS A 93 6.89 -8.06 10.57
CA LYS A 93 7.57 -8.65 11.74
C LYS A 93 6.81 -9.86 12.27
N TYR A 94 5.48 -9.79 12.31
CA TYR A 94 4.63 -10.93 12.69
C TYR A 94 4.81 -12.12 11.75
N LEU A 95 4.77 -11.89 10.43
CA LEU A 95 4.97 -12.94 9.44
C LEU A 95 6.38 -13.54 9.52
N MET A 96 7.41 -12.71 9.70
CA MET A 96 8.79 -13.17 9.90
C MET A 96 8.91 -14.05 11.15
N ALA A 97 8.32 -13.62 12.28
CA ALA A 97 8.34 -14.41 13.51
C ALA A 97 7.65 -15.77 13.33
N ARG A 98 6.52 -15.81 12.61
CA ARG A 98 5.82 -17.07 12.28
C ARG A 98 6.66 -17.99 11.39
N PHE A 99 7.30 -17.44 10.38
CA PHE A 99 8.16 -18.20 9.47
C PHE A 99 9.34 -18.84 10.22
N LEU A 100 10.01 -18.07 11.08
CA LEU A 100 11.12 -18.58 11.91
C LEU A 100 10.64 -19.63 12.93
N ALA A 101 9.49 -19.43 13.57
CA ALA A 101 8.90 -20.41 14.48
C ALA A 101 8.52 -21.72 13.75
N GLY A 102 8.18 -21.63 12.46
CA GLY A 102 8.00 -22.76 11.55
C GLY A 102 9.30 -23.43 11.09
N LYS A 103 10.44 -23.11 11.70
CA LYS A 103 11.79 -23.59 11.34
C LYS A 103 12.29 -23.08 9.99
N GLY A 104 11.68 -22.02 9.44
CA GLY A 104 12.23 -21.32 8.29
C GLY A 104 13.57 -20.67 8.62
N SER A 105 14.47 -20.60 7.64
CA SER A 105 15.76 -19.90 7.73
C SER A 105 15.77 -18.70 6.78
N VAL A 106 16.50 -17.66 7.15
CA VAL A 106 16.61 -16.43 6.35
C VAL A 106 18.07 -16.17 6.07
N VAL A 107 18.38 -16.01 4.78
CA VAL A 107 19.71 -15.62 4.30
C VAL A 107 19.55 -14.32 3.53
N ARG A 108 20.39 -13.33 3.85
CA ARG A 108 20.36 -12.02 3.20
C ARG A 108 21.42 -11.97 2.10
N GLU A 109 21.00 -12.11 0.86
CA GLU A 109 21.90 -12.17 -0.30
C GLU A 109 21.37 -11.39 -1.49
N TYR A 110 22.25 -11.10 -2.45
CA TYR A 110 21.90 -10.50 -3.73
C TYR A 110 21.95 -11.55 -4.84
N VAL A 111 20.77 -11.88 -5.38
CA VAL A 111 20.62 -12.91 -6.42
C VAL A 111 20.58 -12.22 -7.78
N GLN A 112 21.53 -12.55 -8.66
CA GLN A 112 21.56 -12.01 -10.02
C GLN A 112 20.85 -12.91 -11.02
N ARG A 113 20.84 -14.21 -10.78
CA ARG A 113 20.22 -15.22 -11.63
C ARG A 113 19.56 -16.30 -10.77
N ILE A 114 18.43 -16.82 -11.22
CA ILE A 114 17.72 -17.89 -10.51
C ILE A 114 18.51 -19.20 -10.44
N ASP A 115 19.38 -19.46 -11.43
CA ASP A 115 20.20 -20.67 -11.49
C ASP A 115 21.09 -20.82 -10.24
N GLN A 116 21.55 -19.70 -9.67
CA GLN A 116 22.32 -19.67 -8.43
C GLN A 116 21.55 -20.32 -7.26
N LEU A 117 20.23 -20.16 -7.22
CA LEU A 117 19.38 -20.75 -6.19
C LEU A 117 19.18 -22.24 -6.42
N VAL A 118 18.93 -22.63 -7.67
CA VAL A 118 18.70 -24.03 -8.06
C VAL A 118 19.96 -24.88 -7.85
N GLU A 119 21.14 -24.30 -8.11
CA GLU A 119 22.44 -24.95 -7.90
C GLU A 119 22.89 -24.97 -6.43
N GLY A 120 22.12 -24.37 -5.52
CA GLY A 120 22.41 -24.39 -4.08
C GLY A 120 23.52 -23.43 -3.66
N ALA A 121 23.64 -22.25 -4.26
CA ALA A 121 24.71 -21.30 -3.93
C ALA A 121 24.66 -20.79 -2.48
N PHE A 122 23.49 -20.80 -1.85
CA PHE A 122 23.29 -20.23 -0.50
C PHE A 122 22.80 -21.24 0.55
N ASN A 123 22.30 -22.40 0.11
CA ASN A 123 21.78 -23.52 0.90
C ASN A 123 21.78 -24.78 0.01
N ASP A 124 21.31 -25.93 0.51
CA ASP A 124 21.07 -27.10 -0.33
C ASP A 124 20.14 -26.76 -1.53
N ALA A 125 20.35 -27.46 -2.65
CA ALA A 125 19.55 -27.31 -3.86
C ALA A 125 18.06 -27.57 -3.54
N PRO A 126 17.15 -26.61 -3.79
CA PRO A 126 15.74 -26.74 -3.43
C PRO A 126 14.95 -27.53 -4.47
N ASP A 127 13.87 -28.21 -4.02
CA ASP A 127 12.91 -28.86 -4.92
C ASP A 127 12.10 -27.86 -5.76
N ALA A 128 11.89 -26.66 -5.22
CA ALA A 128 11.13 -25.59 -5.86
C ALA A 128 11.63 -24.21 -5.43
N VAL A 129 11.51 -23.24 -6.34
CA VAL A 129 11.83 -21.83 -6.10
C VAL A 129 10.58 -20.99 -6.33
N ILE A 130 10.21 -20.18 -5.34
CA ILE A 130 9.11 -19.21 -5.45
C ILE A 130 9.71 -17.82 -5.63
N VAL A 131 9.46 -17.19 -6.77
CA VAL A 131 10.03 -15.88 -7.11
C VAL A 131 9.12 -14.75 -6.59
N CYS A 132 9.55 -14.05 -5.55
CA CYS A 132 8.81 -12.94 -4.92
C CYS A 132 9.61 -11.61 -4.94
N THR A 133 10.26 -11.29 -6.06
CA THR A 133 11.22 -10.16 -6.16
C THR A 133 10.62 -8.81 -6.51
N GLY A 134 9.29 -8.74 -6.71
CA GLY A 134 8.60 -7.50 -7.07
C GLY A 134 9.19 -6.87 -8.34
N LEU A 135 9.60 -5.59 -8.26
CA LEU A 135 10.23 -4.89 -9.39
C LEU A 135 11.54 -5.55 -9.87
N GLY A 136 12.21 -6.33 -9.02
CA GLY A 136 13.42 -7.05 -9.38
C GLY A 136 13.19 -8.15 -10.43
N ALA A 137 11.96 -8.64 -10.61
CA ALA A 137 11.64 -9.65 -11.62
C ALA A 137 11.96 -9.20 -13.05
N ARG A 138 11.93 -7.87 -13.32
CA ARG A 138 12.26 -7.30 -14.62
C ARG A 138 13.71 -7.58 -15.05
N SER A 139 14.65 -7.61 -14.09
CA SER A 139 16.09 -7.71 -14.38
C SER A 139 16.75 -8.95 -13.79
N LEU A 140 16.00 -9.81 -13.11
CA LEU A 140 16.52 -11.06 -12.55
C LEU A 140 16.76 -12.07 -13.67
N GLY A 141 18.01 -12.49 -13.88
CA GLY A 141 18.36 -13.39 -14.98
C GLY A 141 17.67 -14.75 -14.86
N GLY A 142 17.07 -15.21 -15.96
CA GLY A 142 16.20 -16.40 -16.00
C GLY A 142 14.72 -16.09 -15.71
N VAL A 143 14.38 -14.85 -15.35
CA VAL A 143 13.00 -14.36 -15.25
C VAL A 143 12.76 -13.25 -16.27
N GLU A 144 13.51 -12.15 -16.18
CA GLU A 144 13.55 -11.07 -17.19
C GLU A 144 12.16 -10.58 -17.65
N ASP A 145 11.22 -10.41 -16.72
CA ASP A 145 9.83 -10.07 -17.05
C ASP A 145 9.69 -8.59 -17.44
N GLU A 146 9.72 -8.31 -18.74
CA GLU A 146 9.62 -6.96 -19.30
C GLU A 146 8.27 -6.27 -19.04
N SER A 147 7.23 -7.04 -18.67
CA SER A 147 5.90 -6.51 -18.35
C SER A 147 5.84 -5.81 -16.99
N VAL A 148 6.86 -6.00 -16.15
CA VAL A 148 6.97 -5.37 -14.82
C VAL A 148 7.50 -3.95 -14.95
N TYR A 149 6.74 -2.95 -14.49
CA TYR A 149 7.16 -1.55 -14.46
C TYR A 149 6.70 -0.88 -13.15
N PRO A 150 7.41 0.17 -12.68
CA PRO A 150 7.06 0.85 -11.45
C PRO A 150 5.83 1.74 -11.64
N ILE A 151 5.01 1.80 -10.60
CA ILE A 151 4.01 2.82 -10.41
C ILE A 151 4.37 3.55 -9.13
N ARG A 152 4.74 4.82 -9.25
CA ARG A 152 5.12 5.62 -8.08
C ARG A 152 3.89 6.08 -7.33
N GLY A 153 3.85 5.81 -6.03
CA GLY A 153 2.90 6.36 -5.08
C GLY A 153 3.59 7.28 -4.07
N GLN A 154 3.00 8.45 -3.80
CA GLN A 154 3.49 9.40 -2.80
C GLN A 154 2.50 9.48 -1.64
N THR A 155 3.01 9.55 -0.40
CA THR A 155 2.19 9.49 0.83
C THR A 155 2.73 10.35 1.98
N VAL A 156 1.84 10.94 2.76
CA VAL A 156 2.14 11.65 4.01
C VAL A 156 1.67 10.82 5.16
N LEU A 157 2.49 10.70 6.19
CA LEU A 157 2.05 10.17 7.47
C LEU A 157 1.76 11.34 8.42
N LEU A 158 0.54 11.41 8.93
CA LEU A 158 0.08 12.42 9.88
C LEU A 158 -0.31 11.76 11.19
N ARG A 159 -0.17 12.47 12.31
CA ARG A 159 -0.80 12.10 13.59
C ARG A 159 -2.13 12.84 13.68
N ALA A 160 -3.22 12.11 13.58
CA ALA A 160 -4.57 12.65 13.52
C ALA A 160 -5.56 11.79 14.33
N PRO A 161 -5.46 11.80 15.67
CA PRO A 161 -6.34 11.02 16.55
C PRO A 161 -7.83 11.22 16.35
N TRP A 162 -8.27 12.41 15.98
CA TRP A 162 -9.68 12.71 15.79
C TRP A 162 -10.26 12.00 14.55
N VAL A 163 -9.43 11.45 13.67
CA VAL A 163 -9.88 10.69 12.50
C VAL A 163 -10.24 9.27 12.95
N ARG A 164 -11.48 8.86 12.65
CA ARG A 164 -12.05 7.56 13.07
C ARG A 164 -12.42 6.64 11.90
N SER A 165 -12.51 7.20 10.70
CA SER A 165 -12.83 6.48 9.47
C SER A 165 -11.77 6.75 8.42
N GLY A 166 -11.53 5.75 7.58
CA GLY A 166 -10.75 5.91 6.38
C GLY A 166 -11.62 6.50 5.28
N ARG A 167 -10.97 7.19 4.35
CA ARG A 167 -11.66 7.85 3.23
C ARG A 167 -10.85 7.74 1.98
N THR A 168 -11.51 7.43 0.88
CA THR A 168 -10.89 7.41 -0.45
C THR A 168 -11.75 8.21 -1.42
N MET A 169 -11.12 9.00 -2.28
CA MET A 169 -11.77 9.79 -3.31
C MET A 169 -11.03 9.65 -4.63
N SER A 170 -11.74 9.26 -5.69
CA SER A 170 -11.24 9.42 -7.05
C SER A 170 -11.62 10.80 -7.60
N SER A 171 -10.67 11.47 -8.25
CA SER A 171 -10.87 12.74 -8.94
C SER A 171 -10.93 12.53 -10.46
N CYS A 172 -11.66 13.39 -11.17
CA CYS A 172 -11.92 13.26 -12.62
C CYS A 172 -10.64 13.32 -13.48
N ASN A 173 -9.55 13.83 -12.92
CA ASN A 173 -8.23 13.84 -13.52
C ASN A 173 -7.44 12.53 -13.29
N LYS A 174 -8.11 11.46 -12.82
CA LYS A 174 -7.54 10.15 -12.49
C LYS A 174 -6.53 10.17 -11.33
N THR A 175 -6.54 11.21 -10.51
CA THR A 175 -5.82 11.20 -9.23
C THR A 175 -6.70 10.57 -8.16
N TRP A 176 -6.06 9.84 -7.26
CA TRP A 176 -6.72 9.28 -6.09
C TRP A 176 -6.33 10.11 -4.88
N THR A 177 -7.16 10.17 -3.86
CA THR A 177 -6.78 10.71 -2.57
C THR A 177 -7.33 9.81 -1.52
N TYR A 178 -6.49 9.33 -0.61
CA TYR A 178 -6.92 8.42 0.45
C TYR A 178 -6.41 8.87 1.81
N ILE A 179 -7.12 8.45 2.85
CA ILE A 179 -6.86 8.63 4.27
C ILE A 179 -6.90 7.21 4.85
N MET A 180 -5.74 6.59 5.06
CA MET A 180 -5.66 5.24 5.63
C MET A 180 -5.17 5.28 7.06
N LEU A 181 -5.96 4.75 7.98
CA LEU A 181 -5.61 4.74 9.40
C LEU A 181 -4.69 3.55 9.70
N ARG A 182 -3.73 3.72 10.60
CA ARG A 182 -2.89 2.63 11.13
C ARG A 182 -3.00 2.50 12.63
N GLN A 183 -2.81 1.27 13.12
CA GLN A 183 -2.94 0.92 14.54
C GLN A 183 -1.74 1.37 15.40
N SER A 184 -0.51 1.29 14.89
CA SER A 184 0.71 1.29 15.75
C SER A 184 1.34 2.65 16.05
N GLY A 185 1.10 3.69 15.24
CA GLY A 185 1.74 4.99 15.48
C GLY A 185 3.25 5.09 15.16
N ASP A 186 3.87 4.11 14.47
CA ASP A 186 5.31 4.10 14.10
C ASP A 186 5.61 4.60 12.65
N VAL A 187 6.80 5.17 12.43
CA VAL A 187 7.12 6.15 11.34
C VAL A 187 7.82 5.55 10.10
N CYS A 188 7.34 5.91 8.89
CA CYS A 188 8.09 5.97 7.60
C CYS A 188 7.45 7.02 6.64
N SER A 189 8.27 7.87 5.97
CA SER A 189 7.92 9.07 5.16
C SER A 189 7.77 8.81 3.63
N PHE A 190 7.07 9.61 2.78
CA PHE A 190 7.43 10.93 2.18
C PHE A 190 6.28 11.66 1.37
N GLN A 191 5.91 12.87 1.83
CA GLN A 191 5.25 14.11 1.27
C GLN A 191 3.94 14.14 0.42
N ALA A 192 3.08 15.10 0.84
CA ALA A 192 2.00 15.89 0.22
C ALA A 192 1.58 16.98 1.25
N ASP A 193 1.06 18.10 0.78
CA ASP A 193 0.95 19.37 1.52
C ASP A 193 -0.19 19.46 2.56
N LEU A 194 0.05 20.36 3.53
CA LEU A 194 -0.73 20.81 4.70
C LEU A 194 -2.23 20.48 4.83
N LEU A 195 -2.59 19.93 6.00
CA LEU A 195 -3.60 20.50 6.90
C LEU A 195 -3.09 20.40 8.35
N THR A 196 -2.99 21.55 9.03
CA THR A 196 -2.51 21.68 10.42
C THR A 196 -3.62 21.33 11.40
N LEU A 197 -3.43 20.35 12.28
CA LEU A 197 -4.39 19.99 13.32
C LEU A 197 -3.66 19.58 14.61
N GLN A 198 -4.14 20.04 15.77
CA GLN A 198 -3.52 19.84 17.09
C GLN A 198 -4.15 18.67 17.87
N ALA A 199 -3.31 18.03 18.70
CA ALA A 199 -3.48 16.76 19.45
C ALA A 199 -4.53 16.83 20.59
N ASP A 200 -5.18 15.74 21.04
CA ASP A 200 -4.61 14.55 21.70
C ASP A 200 -5.26 13.19 21.31
N ASP A 201 -4.59 12.10 21.73
CA ASP A 201 -4.68 10.67 21.35
C ASP A 201 -3.86 10.28 20.10
N VAL A 202 -3.64 9.00 19.79
CA VAL A 202 -2.79 8.58 18.65
C VAL A 202 -3.57 7.72 17.66
N VAL A 203 -3.88 8.30 16.50
CA VAL A 203 -4.22 7.58 15.26
C VAL A 203 -3.32 8.18 14.18
N GLN A 204 -2.60 7.34 13.43
CA GLN A 204 -1.82 7.81 12.29
C GLN A 204 -2.63 7.65 10.99
N VAL A 205 -2.51 8.62 10.11
CA VAL A 205 -3.21 8.69 8.83
C VAL A 205 -2.18 8.77 7.71
N ILE A 206 -2.32 7.91 6.71
CA ILE A 206 -1.62 8.03 5.43
C ILE A 206 -2.49 8.86 4.48
N VAL A 207 -1.96 9.99 3.99
CA VAL A 207 -2.57 10.78 2.91
C VAL A 207 -1.75 10.63 1.64
N GLY A 208 -2.28 10.02 0.58
CA GLY A 208 -1.55 9.87 -0.69
C GLY A 208 -2.39 10.24 -1.89
N GLY A 209 -1.75 10.50 -3.04
CA GLY A 209 -2.54 10.83 -4.23
C GLY A 209 -1.88 11.13 -5.59
N SER A 210 -0.59 10.86 -5.77
CA SER A 210 0.06 10.99 -7.09
C SER A 210 0.41 9.62 -7.65
N ILE A 211 0.00 9.35 -8.89
CA ILE A 211 0.34 8.15 -9.65
C ILE A 211 1.20 8.60 -10.83
N ALA A 212 2.44 8.13 -10.91
CA ALA A 212 3.31 8.31 -12.08
C ALA A 212 3.65 6.92 -12.66
N PRO A 213 3.02 6.52 -13.77
CA PRO A 213 3.32 5.25 -14.44
C PRO A 213 4.72 5.27 -15.04
N ASN A 214 5.44 4.15 -14.91
CA ASN A 214 6.77 3.97 -15.49
C ASN A 214 7.80 5.03 -15.03
N ASP A 215 7.61 5.57 -13.82
CA ASP A 215 8.56 6.50 -13.20
C ASP A 215 9.70 5.72 -12.55
N TRP A 216 10.80 5.55 -13.30
CA TRP A 216 12.05 4.95 -12.82
C TRP A 216 12.96 5.96 -12.11
N TYR A 217 12.59 7.24 -12.03
CA TYR A 217 13.42 8.28 -11.43
C TYR A 217 13.27 8.31 -9.90
N VAL A 218 14.37 8.08 -9.19
CA VAL A 218 14.53 8.52 -7.79
C VAL A 218 15.43 9.76 -7.80
N LYS A 219 14.88 10.93 -8.14
CA LYS A 219 15.61 12.20 -7.94
C LYS A 219 15.21 12.82 -6.61
N GLU A 220 16.21 13.14 -5.79
CA GLU A 220 16.12 14.10 -4.69
C GLU A 220 15.80 15.50 -5.26
N HIS A 221 14.58 15.74 -5.69
CA HIS A 221 14.14 17.11 -5.94
C HIS A 221 13.62 17.69 -4.62
N ASP A 222 14.41 18.62 -4.06
CA ASP A 222 14.02 19.62 -3.08
C ASP A 222 12.79 20.39 -3.61
N ILE A 223 11.58 19.89 -3.34
CA ILE A 223 10.31 20.61 -3.59
C ILE A 223 10.12 21.73 -2.54
N CYS A 224 11.02 21.86 -1.55
CA CYS A 224 10.93 22.89 -0.51
C CYS A 224 11.20 24.33 -0.96
N LYS A 225 11.68 24.60 -2.18
CA LYS A 225 12.08 25.96 -2.58
C LYS A 225 11.04 26.77 -3.35
N GLU A 226 10.06 26.15 -3.99
CA GLU A 226 9.07 26.90 -4.78
C GLU A 226 7.77 27.22 -4.02
N THR A 227 7.50 26.54 -2.90
CA THR A 227 6.21 26.71 -2.18
C THR A 227 6.31 27.46 -0.86
N PHE A 228 7.50 27.54 -0.24
CA PHE A 228 7.69 28.26 1.01
C PHE A 228 8.41 29.59 0.76
N GLY A 229 7.61 30.63 0.52
CA GLY A 229 8.02 31.99 0.82
C GLY A 229 8.57 32.02 2.24
N ALA A 230 9.80 32.49 2.39
CA ALA A 230 10.58 32.42 3.61
C ALA A 230 9.82 33.01 4.80
N HIS A 231 9.20 32.18 5.64
CA HIS A 231 8.98 32.50 7.05
C HIS A 231 8.71 31.24 7.89
N GLU A 232 9.47 31.19 8.98
CA GLU A 232 9.30 30.40 10.22
C GLU A 232 9.76 28.92 10.25
N LYS A 233 10.77 28.70 11.09
CA LYS A 233 11.50 27.44 11.29
C LYS A 233 10.74 26.52 12.25
N SER A 234 9.97 25.57 11.73
CA SER A 234 9.62 24.37 12.50
C SER A 234 10.67 23.29 12.28
N LYS A 235 11.04 22.56 13.34
CA LYS A 235 12.11 21.54 13.32
C LYS A 235 11.67 20.32 12.50
N VAL A 236 11.97 20.33 11.21
CA VAL A 236 11.97 19.16 10.33
C VAL A 236 13.28 18.41 10.55
N SER A 237 13.25 17.22 11.15
CA SER A 237 14.44 16.38 11.28
C SER A 237 14.62 15.52 10.03
N LYS A 238 15.70 15.78 9.28
CA LYS A 238 16.12 14.97 8.14
C LYS A 238 16.71 13.64 8.65
N THR A 239 16.23 12.52 8.15
CA THR A 239 16.91 11.22 8.32
C THR A 239 17.18 10.65 6.94
N THR A 240 18.44 10.73 6.51
CA THR A 240 18.94 10.12 5.28
C THR A 240 19.27 8.66 5.53
N THR A 241 18.63 7.75 4.80
CA THR A 241 19.20 6.42 4.56
C THR A 241 20.46 6.59 3.73
N ARG A 242 21.59 6.09 4.24
CA ARG A 242 22.92 6.19 3.64
C ARG A 242 22.95 5.80 2.16
N ASP A 243 23.68 6.61 1.40
CA ASP A 243 24.10 6.38 0.02
C ASP A 243 24.65 4.96 -0.22
N ASN A 244 24.30 4.36 -1.35
CA ASN A 244 25.13 3.37 -2.01
C ASN A 244 25.35 3.81 -3.48
N PRO A 245 26.59 4.11 -3.89
CA PRO A 245 26.86 4.71 -5.19
C PRO A 245 26.94 3.67 -6.30
N ARG A 246 26.54 4.10 -7.52
CA ARG A 246 26.82 3.53 -8.86
C ARG A 246 25.80 2.52 -9.40
N TYR A 247 24.91 3.01 -10.26
CA TYR A 247 24.61 2.35 -11.52
C TYR A 247 25.45 3.02 -12.61
N PRO A 248 26.36 2.32 -13.32
CA PRO A 248 26.87 2.80 -14.58
C PRO A 248 25.81 2.57 -15.66
N GLY A 249 25.54 3.62 -16.44
CA GLY A 249 24.63 3.54 -17.58
C GLY A 249 25.19 2.66 -18.70
N THR A 250 24.29 1.91 -19.32
CA THR A 250 24.06 1.79 -20.77
C THR A 250 22.70 1.13 -20.94
#